data_AF-A0A9Q9BBJ9-F1
#
_entry.id   AF-A0A9Q9BBJ9-F1
#
_cell.length_a   1.000
_cell.length_b   1.000
_cell.length_c   1.000
_cell.angle_alpha   90.00
_cell.angle_beta   90.00
_cell.angle_gamma   90.00
#
_symmetry.space_group_name_H-M   'P 1'
#
loop_
_entity.id
_entity.type
_entity.pdbx_description
1 polymer ?
#
loop_
_entity_poly.entity_id
_entity_poly.type
_entity_poly.pdbx_seq_one_letter_code
_entity_poly.pdbx_strand_id
1 'polypeptide(L)'
;MDEFVERLAGIGIPALVFIIVMSSTGLAGAAAVTSTLALLGPGGMIGGVITLIVIGAGSSVIAKYGYETIISATCKKIMEKEHLSKDDMCARIDSYYITKGLREKIKAKIRES
;
A
#
# COMPACT_ATOMS: atom_id res chain seq x y z
N MET A 1 6.05 -9.17 -11.34
CA MET A 1 6.01 -7.78 -10.85
C MET A 1 4.77 -7.09 -11.38
N ASP A 2 4.58 -7.08 -12.70
CA ASP A 2 3.50 -6.32 -13.36
C ASP A 2 2.10 -6.70 -12.88
N GLU A 3 1.79 -8.00 -12.75
CA GLU A 3 0.48 -8.44 -12.23
C GLU A 3 0.22 -7.96 -10.80
N PHE A 4 1.25 -7.96 -9.93
CA PHE A 4 1.11 -7.48 -8.56
C PHE A 4 0.88 -5.96 -8.54
N VAL A 5 1.67 -5.21 -9.31
CA VAL A 5 1.53 -3.75 -9.47
C VAL A 5 0.16 -3.39 -10.05
N GLU A 6 -0.33 -4.16 -11.02
CA GLU A 6 -1.64 -3.95 -11.64
C GLU A 6 -2.79 -4.20 -10.66
N ARG A 7 -2.71 -5.25 -9.85
CA ARG A 7 -3.68 -5.51 -8.77
C ARG A 7 -3.67 -4.39 -7.73
N LEU A 8 -2.51 -3.90 -7.33
CA LEU A 8 -2.38 -2.77 -6.40
C LEU A 8 -2.93 -1.47 -7.00
N ALA A 9 -2.62 -1.19 -8.26
CA ALA A 9 -3.17 -0.04 -8.97
C ALA A 9 -4.70 -0.15 -9.16
N GLY A 10 -5.25 -1.36 -9.20
CA GLY A 10 -6.69 -1.60 -9.16
C GLY A 10 -7.36 -1.20 -7.84
N ILE A 11 -6.63 -1.26 -6.72
CA ILE A 11 -7.09 -0.80 -5.40
C ILE A 11 -6.87 0.72 -5.26
N GLY A 12 -5.84 1.26 -5.91
CA GLY A 12 -5.53 2.69 -5.96
C GLY A 12 -4.66 3.17 -4.80
N ILE A 13 -4.87 4.42 -4.39
CA ILE A 13 -4.09 5.09 -3.33
C ILE A 13 -4.06 4.32 -1.98
N PRO A 14 -5.14 3.65 -1.53
CA PRO A 14 -5.09 2.85 -0.31
C PRO A 14 -4.02 1.73 -0.35
N ALA A 15 -3.76 1.14 -1.53
CA ALA A 15 -2.72 0.13 -1.67
C ALA A 15 -1.30 0.73 -1.57
N LEU A 16 -1.08 1.94 -2.09
CA LEU A 16 0.18 2.65 -1.89
C LEU A 16 0.46 2.94 -0.42
N VAL A 17 -0.55 3.42 0.31
CA VAL A 17 -0.46 3.62 1.76
C VAL A 17 -0.05 2.33 2.45
N PHE A 18 -0.69 1.21 2.10
CA PHE A 18 -0.40 -0.10 2.68
C PHE A 18 1.05 -0.56 2.45
N ILE A 19 1.56 -0.46 1.23
CA ILE A 19 2.94 -0.88 0.90
C ILE A 19 3.97 -0.02 1.65
N ILE A 20 3.74 1.29 1.76
CA ILE A 20 4.64 2.22 2.45
C ILE A 20 4.63 1.96 3.97
N VAL A 21 3.47 1.66 4.54
CA VAL A 21 3.40 1.24 5.95
C VAL A 21 4.15 -0.08 6.13
N MET A 22 3.88 -1.07 5.27
CA MET A 22 4.51 -2.38 5.34
C MET A 22 6.03 -2.30 5.19
N SER A 23 6.55 -1.43 4.32
CA SER A 23 8.00 -1.22 4.18
C SER A 23 8.61 -0.55 5.43
N SER A 24 7.84 0.27 6.14
CA SER A 24 8.29 0.93 7.37
C SER A 24 8.24 0.06 8.62
N THR A 25 7.29 -0.89 8.72
CA THR A 25 7.08 -1.73 9.91
C THR A 25 7.54 -3.18 9.74
N GLY A 26 7.82 -3.62 8.51
CA GLY A 26 8.17 -5.01 8.19
C GLY A 26 7.07 -6.01 8.54
N LEU A 27 7.45 -7.28 8.65
CA LEU A 27 6.56 -8.42 8.89
C LEU A 27 5.82 -8.35 10.25
N ALA A 28 6.40 -7.63 11.22
CA ALA A 28 5.80 -7.42 12.55
C ALA A 28 4.53 -6.55 12.48
N GLY A 29 4.53 -5.50 11.65
CA GLY A 29 3.32 -4.68 11.43
C GLY A 29 2.21 -5.46 10.73
N ALA A 30 2.58 -6.32 9.78
CA ALA A 30 1.67 -7.23 9.10
C ALA A 30 0.92 -8.17 10.06
N ALA A 31 1.63 -8.79 11.00
CA ALA A 31 1.03 -9.66 12.01
C ALA A 31 0.12 -8.88 12.97
N ALA A 32 0.51 -7.67 13.36
CA ALA A 32 -0.29 -6.81 14.24
C ALA A 32 -1.61 -6.36 13.59
N VAL A 33 -1.61 -6.04 12.29
CA VAL A 33 -2.83 -5.70 11.54
C VAL A 33 -3.78 -6.90 11.47
N THR A 34 -3.26 -8.09 11.17
CA THR A 34 -4.07 -9.31 11.09
C THR A 34 -4.70 -9.68 12.44
N SER A 35 -3.96 -9.56 13.55
CA SER A 35 -4.48 -9.88 14.88
C SER A 35 -5.54 -8.89 15.35
N THR A 36 -5.36 -7.59 15.07
CA THR A 36 -6.38 -6.58 15.36
C THR A 36 -7.61 -6.77 14.48
N LEU A 37 -7.46 -7.10 13.20
CA LEU A 37 -8.59 -7.42 12.33
C LEU A 37 -9.35 -8.64 12.88
N ALA A 38 -8.66 -9.74 13.19
CA ALA A 38 -9.28 -10.94 13.76
C ALA A 38 -10.10 -10.67 15.03
N LEU A 39 -9.69 -9.66 15.82
CA LEU A 39 -10.40 -9.24 17.03
C LEU A 39 -11.74 -8.54 16.77
N LEU A 40 -11.93 -7.96 15.57
CA LEU A 40 -13.14 -7.21 15.19
C LEU A 40 -14.33 -8.10 14.77
N GLY A 41 -14.25 -9.42 14.94
CA GLY A 41 -15.35 -10.37 14.71
C GLY A 41 -15.21 -11.19 13.41
N PRO A 42 -16.29 -11.82 12.90
CA PRO A 42 -16.23 -12.76 11.76
C PRO A 42 -15.64 -12.16 10.47
N GLY A 43 -15.95 -10.89 10.19
CA GLY A 43 -15.33 -10.16 9.07
C GLY A 43 -13.84 -9.87 9.28
N GLY A 44 -13.41 -9.87 10.52
CA GLY A 44 -12.03 -9.75 10.95
C GLY A 44 -11.13 -10.91 10.53
N MET A 45 -11.63 -12.15 10.62
CA MET A 45 -10.90 -13.33 10.18
C MET A 45 -10.73 -13.34 8.65
N ILE A 46 -11.79 -13.00 7.91
CA ILE A 46 -11.76 -12.91 6.44
C ILE A 46 -10.78 -11.80 6.01
N GLY A 47 -10.90 -10.61 6.58
CA GLY A 47 -10.00 -9.51 6.31
C GLY A 47 -8.55 -9.84 6.68
N GLY A 48 -8.34 -10.55 7.78
CA GLY A 48 -7.03 -11.03 8.22
C GLY A 48 -6.40 -11.97 7.20
N VAL A 49 -7.13 -12.97 6.71
CA VAL A 49 -6.63 -13.91 5.68
C VAL A 49 -6.32 -13.19 4.37
N ILE A 50 -7.19 -12.28 3.92
CA ILE A 50 -6.93 -11.47 2.72
C ILE A 50 -5.65 -10.64 2.90
N THR A 51 -5.49 -10.00 4.05
CA THR A 51 -4.32 -9.19 4.37
C THR A 51 -3.05 -10.05 4.35
N LEU A 52 -3.08 -11.25 4.93
CA LEU A 52 -1.97 -12.21 4.89
C LEU A 52 -1.61 -12.63 3.46
N ILE A 53 -2.59 -12.89 2.58
CA ILE A 53 -2.32 -13.23 1.18
C ILE A 53 -1.58 -12.08 0.48
N VAL A 54 -2.03 -10.84 0.69
CA VAL A 54 -1.39 -9.66 0.10
C VAL A 54 0.03 -9.48 0.63
N ILE A 55 0.25 -9.65 1.94
CA ILE A 55 1.58 -9.56 2.55
C ILE A 55 2.49 -10.67 2.05
N GLY A 56 2.01 -11.91 1.97
CA GLY A 56 2.78 -13.06 1.49
C GLY A 56 3.20 -12.86 0.02
N ALA A 57 2.25 -12.50 -0.84
CA ALA A 57 2.53 -12.18 -2.24
C ALA A 57 3.50 -10.99 -2.35
N GLY A 58 3.22 -9.90 -1.64
CA GLY A 58 4.04 -8.69 -1.64
C GLY A 58 5.47 -8.92 -1.16
N SER A 59 5.66 -9.73 -0.10
CA SER A 59 6.99 -10.04 0.44
C SER A 59 7.89 -10.69 -0.59
N SER A 60 7.36 -11.61 -1.40
CA SER A 60 8.11 -12.27 -2.47
C SER A 60 8.50 -11.32 -3.61
N VAL A 61 7.63 -10.35 -3.95
CA VAL A 61 7.89 -9.35 -4.99
C VAL A 61 8.88 -8.31 -4.47
N ILE A 62 8.73 -7.86 -3.23
CA ILE A 62 9.65 -6.89 -2.58
C ILE A 62 11.04 -7.49 -2.43
N ALA A 63 11.17 -8.76 -2.03
CA ALA A 63 12.46 -9.43 -1.93
C ALA A 63 13.19 -9.54 -3.29
N LYS A 64 12.44 -9.62 -4.40
CA LYS A 64 13.01 -9.75 -5.75
C LYS A 64 13.34 -8.41 -6.43
N TYR A 65 12.50 -7.39 -6.23
CA TYR A 65 12.56 -6.14 -7.01
C TYR A 65 12.85 -4.89 -6.16
N GLY A 66 12.83 -5.01 -4.83
CA GLY A 66 12.95 -3.90 -3.91
C GLY A 66 11.64 -3.11 -3.74
N TYR A 67 11.49 -2.46 -2.59
CA TYR A 67 10.28 -1.73 -2.24
C TYR A 67 10.11 -0.44 -3.08
N GLU A 68 11.21 0.27 -3.36
CA GLU A 68 11.14 1.54 -4.12
C GLU A 68 10.63 1.33 -5.54
N THR A 69 11.15 0.32 -6.24
CA THR A 69 10.71 -0.04 -7.60
C THR A 69 9.21 -0.33 -7.65
N ILE A 70 8.68 -1.04 -6.65
CA ILE A 70 7.26 -1.42 -6.59
C ILE A 70 6.39 -0.19 -6.31
N ILE A 71 6.80 0.69 -5.39
CA ILE A 71 6.07 1.93 -5.08
C ILE A 71 6.01 2.82 -6.32
N SER A 72 7.14 3.05 -7.00
CA SER A 72 7.18 3.89 -8.19
C SER A 72 6.39 3.30 -9.36
N ALA A 73 6.49 1.99 -9.60
CA ALA A 73 5.72 1.32 -10.64
C ALA A 73 4.20 1.40 -10.35
N THR A 74 3.80 1.24 -9.09
CA THR A 74 2.40 1.32 -8.66
C THR A 74 1.87 2.74 -8.75
N CYS A 75 2.67 3.74 -8.34
CA CYS A 75 2.34 5.15 -8.49
C CYS A 75 2.08 5.51 -9.95
N LYS A 76 3.01 5.13 -10.84
CA LYS A 76 2.87 5.38 -12.29
C LYS A 76 1.61 4.72 -12.87
N LYS A 77 1.36 3.46 -12.52
CA LYS A 77 0.17 2.72 -12.98
C LYS A 77 -1.14 3.35 -12.46
N ILE A 78 -1.19 3.86 -11.24
CA ILE A 78 -2.36 4.57 -10.71
C ILE A 78 -2.57 5.88 -11.47
N MET A 79 -1.51 6.66 -11.69
CA MET A 79 -1.58 7.90 -12.46
C MET A 79 -2.08 7.67 -13.89
N GLU A 80 -1.58 6.64 -14.56
CA GLU A 80 -2.02 6.25 -15.91
C GLU A 80 -3.48 5.82 -15.94
N LYS A 81 -3.92 5.05 -14.94
CA LYS A 81 -5.27 4.47 -14.90
C LYS A 81 -6.36 5.45 -14.51
N GLU A 82 -6.06 6.35 -13.55
CA GLU A 82 -7.00 7.35 -13.05
C GLU A 82 -6.78 8.73 -13.71
N HIS A 83 -5.85 8.86 -14.66
CA HIS A 83 -5.46 10.13 -15.29
C HIS A 83 -5.11 11.24 -14.27
N LEU A 84 -4.46 10.85 -13.16
CA LEU A 84 -4.12 11.76 -12.06
C LEU A 84 -2.69 12.28 -12.18
N SER A 85 -2.48 13.56 -11.80
CA SER A 85 -1.15 14.09 -11.57
C SER A 85 -0.61 13.70 -10.18
N LYS A 86 0.69 13.91 -9.95
CA LYS A 86 1.30 13.72 -8.62
C LYS A 86 0.64 14.59 -7.55
N ASP A 87 0.22 15.80 -7.93
CA ASP A 87 -0.44 16.74 -7.02
C ASP A 87 -1.86 16.28 -6.69
N ASP A 88 -2.59 15.71 -7.66
CA ASP A 88 -3.93 15.16 -7.43
C ASP A 88 -3.86 13.94 -6.50
N MET A 89 -2.85 13.07 -6.67
CA MET A 89 -2.62 11.97 -5.74
C MET A 89 -2.31 12.47 -4.33
N CYS A 90 -1.49 13.51 -4.20
CA CYS A 90 -1.19 14.14 -2.91
C CYS A 90 -2.43 14.75 -2.26
N ALA A 91 -3.28 15.44 -3.03
CA ALA A 91 -4.53 16.02 -2.56
C ALA A 91 -5.53 14.93 -2.14
N ARG A 92 -5.59 13.83 -2.87
CA ARG A 92 -6.44 12.70 -2.51
C ARG A 92 -5.94 12.00 -1.26
N ILE A 93 -4.62 11.92 -1.06
CA ILE A 93 -4.05 11.47 0.20
C ILE A 93 -4.58 12.30 1.37
N ASP A 94 -4.67 13.63 1.23
CA ASP A 94 -5.20 14.56 2.24
C ASP A 94 -6.58 14.22 2.76
N SER A 95 -7.44 13.60 1.93
CA SER A 95 -8.76 13.18 2.33
C SER A 95 -8.81 11.93 3.23
N TYR A 96 -7.75 11.13 3.31
CA TYR A 96 -7.74 9.91 4.14
C TYR A 96 -7.45 10.20 5.61
N TYR A 97 -8.08 9.41 6.50
CA TYR A 97 -7.84 9.40 7.94
C TYR A 97 -6.50 8.73 8.32
N ILE A 98 -5.38 9.39 8.00
CA ILE A 98 -4.03 8.95 8.33
C ILE A 98 -3.28 10.02 9.14
N THR A 99 -2.29 9.60 9.92
CA THR A 99 -1.46 10.51 10.73
C THR A 99 -0.64 11.44 9.83
N LYS A 100 -0.37 12.67 10.31
CA LYS A 100 0.38 13.68 9.55
C LYS A 100 1.77 13.18 9.12
N GLY A 101 2.50 12.49 9.99
CA GLY A 101 3.81 11.94 9.66
C GLY A 101 3.77 10.87 8.57
N LEU A 102 2.74 10.01 8.56
CA LEU A 102 2.58 9.00 7.51
C LEU A 102 2.20 9.66 6.17
N ARG A 103 1.30 10.64 6.21
CA ARG A 103 0.90 11.45 5.06
C ARG A 103 2.11 12.09 4.37
N GLU A 104 2.98 12.74 5.12
CA GLU A 104 4.19 13.39 4.59
C GLU A 104 5.14 12.38 3.95
N LYS A 105 5.37 11.22 4.59
CA LYS A 105 6.19 10.15 4.02
C LYS A 105 5.65 9.64 2.68
N ILE A 106 4.33 9.46 2.58
CA ILE A 106 3.70 8.96 1.34
C ILE A 106 3.82 10.02 0.24
N LYS A 107 3.54 11.29 0.55
CA LYS A 107 3.70 12.38 -0.42
C LYS A 107 5.14 12.54 -0.90
N ALA A 108 6.12 12.39 0.00
CA ALA A 108 7.53 12.41 -0.37
C ALA A 108 7.84 11.30 -1.38
N LYS A 109 7.38 10.06 -1.10
CA LYS A 109 7.59 8.94 -2.03
C LYS A 109 6.91 9.13 -3.38
N ILE A 110 5.69 9.68 -3.44
CA ILE A 110 5.00 9.98 -4.71
C ILE A 110 5.71 11.06 -5.52
N ARG A 111 6.33 12.04 -4.84
CA ARG A 111 7.11 13.09 -5.51
C ARG A 111 8.41 12.54 -6.08
N GLU A 112 9.07 11.64 -5.34
CA GLU A 112 10.31 10.94 -5.73
C GLU A 112 10.11 9.89 -6.85
N SER A 113 8.93 9.26 -6.92
CA SER A 113 8.55 8.27 -7.94
C SER A 113 8.36 8.84 -9.34
#